data_AF-A0A2V8L4W4-F1
#
_entry.id   AF-A0A2V8L4W4-F1
#
_cell.length_a   1.000
_cell.length_b   1.000
_cell.length_c   1.000
_cell.angle_alpha   90.00
_cell.angle_beta   90.00
_cell.angle_gamma   90.00
#
_symmetry.space_group_name_H-M   'P 1'
#
loop_
_entity.id
_entity.type
_entity.pdbx_description
1 polymer ?
#
loop_
_entity_poly.entity_id
_entity_poly.type
_entity_poly.pdbx_seq_one_letter_code
_entity_poly.pdbx_strand_id
1 'polypeptide(L)'
;MDIDDRLNRIPAAYTDPREVEKRMHRDYDSTQRKPDIFLLNGRSFPFTLRDSPILVKPDETTKLRVLNVGARTVYLHTHGHHPTVTDLDGYPVPKDARITRDTFDVGPGQRVDLALRTGNDGFYAAGPGVWLMHDHAQPAASNKGINPGGDHTAIVYDGFMGEDGLP
;
A
#
# COMPACT_ATOMS: atom_id res chain seq x y z
N MET A 1 1.73 -0.09 -6.59
CA MET A 1 2.03 -0.46 -7.99
C MET A 1 1.41 -1.82 -8.25
N ASP A 2 1.08 -2.14 -9.50
CA ASP A 2 0.43 -3.40 -9.88
C ASP A 2 1.13 -4.02 -11.10
N ILE A 3 1.20 -5.35 -11.15
CA ILE A 3 1.93 -6.14 -12.14
C ILE A 3 0.95 -7.12 -12.80
N ASP A 4 1.06 -7.24 -14.12
CA ASP A 4 0.43 -8.31 -14.91
C ASP A 4 1.47 -9.40 -15.15
N ASP A 5 1.28 -10.56 -14.52
CA ASP A 5 2.20 -11.71 -14.62
C ASP A 5 2.46 -12.15 -16.08
N ARG A 6 1.48 -11.96 -16.98
CA ARG A 6 1.60 -12.37 -18.39
C ARG A 6 2.65 -11.54 -19.13
N LEU A 7 2.75 -10.26 -18.81
CA LEU A 7 3.80 -9.37 -19.33
C LEU A 7 5.12 -9.63 -18.60
N ASN A 8 5.07 -9.74 -17.27
CA ASN A 8 6.26 -9.83 -16.43
C ASN A 8 7.07 -11.13 -16.62
N ARG A 9 6.43 -12.21 -17.08
CA ARG A 9 7.11 -13.50 -17.36
C ARG A 9 7.86 -13.55 -18.70
N ILE A 10 7.61 -12.61 -19.62
CA ILE A 10 8.17 -12.65 -20.98
C ILE A 10 9.71 -12.68 -20.96
N PRO A 11 10.43 -11.83 -20.20
CA PRO A 11 11.89 -11.87 -20.18
C PRO A 11 12.48 -13.20 -19.71
N ALA A 12 11.78 -13.93 -18.84
CA ALA A 12 12.23 -15.24 -18.36
C ALA A 12 11.92 -16.38 -19.36
N ALA A 13 11.01 -16.17 -20.31
CA ALA A 13 10.56 -17.19 -21.25
C ALA A 13 11.39 -17.24 -22.55
N TYR A 14 12.20 -16.21 -22.84
CA TYR A 14 12.95 -16.09 -24.09
C TYR A 14 14.40 -15.66 -23.84
N THR A 15 15.34 -16.24 -24.58
CA THR A 15 16.77 -15.91 -24.49
C THR A 15 17.23 -14.87 -25.52
N ASP A 16 16.52 -14.73 -26.64
CA ASP A 16 16.82 -13.70 -27.66
C ASP A 16 16.14 -12.37 -27.28
N PRO A 17 16.90 -11.28 -27.05
CA PRO A 17 16.33 -9.98 -26.68
C PRO A 17 15.37 -9.42 -27.73
N ARG A 18 15.53 -9.77 -29.02
CA ARG A 18 14.62 -9.31 -30.08
C ARG A 18 13.23 -9.92 -29.94
N GLU A 19 13.16 -11.17 -29.50
CA GLU A 19 11.89 -11.83 -29.22
C GLU A 19 11.25 -11.24 -27.96
N VAL A 20 12.03 -10.96 -26.91
CA VAL A 20 11.53 -10.25 -25.71
C VAL A 20 10.89 -8.91 -26.11
N GLU A 21 11.60 -8.09 -26.88
CA GLU A 21 11.13 -6.78 -27.33
C GLU A 21 9.85 -6.86 -28.17
N LYS A 22 9.81 -7.79 -29.13
CA LYS A 22 8.62 -8.02 -29.95
C LYS A 22 7.43 -8.43 -29.08
N ARG A 23 7.63 -9.38 -28.15
CA ARG A 23 6.56 -9.92 -27.31
C ARG A 23 6.02 -8.87 -26.33
N MET A 24 6.89 -8.06 -25.74
CA MET A 24 6.51 -7.02 -24.78
C MET A 24 5.85 -5.80 -25.42
N HIS A 25 6.32 -5.38 -26.61
CA HIS A 25 5.90 -4.10 -27.21
C HIS A 25 5.02 -4.22 -28.45
N ARG A 26 4.94 -5.40 -29.10
CA ARG A 26 4.11 -5.61 -30.30
C ARG A 26 3.01 -6.63 -30.10
N ASP A 27 3.28 -7.73 -29.40
CA ASP A 27 2.29 -8.79 -29.22
C ASP A 27 1.42 -8.58 -27.96
N TYR A 28 1.95 -7.94 -26.92
CA TYR A 28 1.20 -7.65 -25.70
C TYR A 28 0.33 -6.39 -25.89
N ASP A 29 -0.98 -6.61 -25.92
CA ASP A 29 -1.96 -5.52 -25.94
C ASP A 29 -2.15 -4.94 -24.53
N SER A 30 -1.60 -3.74 -24.32
CA SER A 30 -1.69 -3.03 -23.04
C SER A 30 -3.12 -2.63 -22.67
N THR A 31 -4.05 -2.56 -23.62
CA THR A 31 -5.48 -2.29 -23.36
C THR A 31 -6.17 -3.50 -22.71
N GLN A 32 -5.58 -4.70 -22.85
CA GLN A 32 -6.07 -5.94 -22.26
C GLN A 32 -5.34 -6.32 -20.97
N ARG A 33 -4.60 -5.37 -20.37
CA ARG A 33 -3.84 -5.56 -19.14
C ARG A 33 -4.74 -6.00 -17.98
N LYS A 34 -4.33 -7.06 -17.27
CA LYS A 34 -5.04 -7.64 -16.12
C LYS A 34 -4.04 -7.88 -14.99
N PRO A 35 -3.83 -6.89 -14.12
CA PRO A 35 -2.91 -7.02 -13.00
C PRO A 35 -3.41 -8.05 -11.98
N ASP A 36 -2.50 -8.90 -11.50
CA ASP A 36 -2.77 -9.99 -10.57
C ASP A 36 -1.74 -10.07 -9.42
N ILE A 37 -0.77 -9.16 -9.40
CA ILE A 37 0.19 -8.97 -8.32
C ILE A 37 0.23 -7.49 -7.95
N PHE A 38 0.19 -7.18 -6.66
CA PHE A 38 0.14 -5.81 -6.15
C PHE A 38 1.28 -5.56 -5.19
N LEU A 39 1.83 -4.35 -5.22
CA LEU A 39 3.06 -4.01 -4.51
C LEU A 39 2.91 -2.73 -3.70
N LEU A 40 3.41 -2.81 -2.47
CA LEU A 40 3.74 -1.71 -1.59
C LEU A 40 5.27 -1.61 -1.49
N ASN A 41 5.85 -0.45 -1.82
CA ASN A 41 7.30 -0.21 -1.76
C ASN A 41 8.16 -1.30 -2.46
N GLY A 42 7.67 -1.83 -3.58
CA GLY A 42 8.37 -2.85 -4.38
C GLY A 42 8.21 -4.29 -3.86
N ARG A 43 7.45 -4.52 -2.79
CA ARG A 43 7.16 -5.84 -2.23
C ARG A 43 5.68 -6.14 -2.21
N SER A 44 5.34 -7.42 -2.28
CA SER A 44 4.00 -7.92 -1.98
C SER A 44 4.02 -8.59 -0.62
N PHE A 45 2.91 -8.54 0.10
CA PHE A 45 2.70 -9.32 1.32
C PHE A 45 2.96 -10.82 1.06
N PRO A 46 3.63 -11.55 1.98
CA PRO A 46 4.01 -11.14 3.34
C PRO A 46 5.34 -10.39 3.46
N PHE A 47 6.08 -10.19 2.37
CA PHE A 47 7.42 -9.57 2.44
C PHE A 47 7.39 -8.12 2.96
N THR A 48 6.25 -7.45 2.83
CA THR A 48 6.01 -6.10 3.35
C THR A 48 6.02 -6.02 4.88
N LEU A 49 5.69 -7.11 5.60
CA LEU A 49 5.74 -7.13 7.07
C LEU A 49 7.16 -7.00 7.61
N ARG A 50 8.13 -7.56 6.89
CA ARG A 50 9.55 -7.48 7.24
C ARG A 50 10.21 -6.23 6.68
N ASP A 51 9.96 -5.96 5.40
CA ASP A 51 10.73 -4.95 4.66
C ASP A 51 10.14 -3.53 4.79
N SER A 52 8.85 -3.40 5.14
CA SER A 52 8.15 -2.10 5.15
C SER A 52 7.00 -1.96 6.17
N PRO A 53 7.16 -2.39 7.45
CA PRO A 53 6.18 -2.06 8.48
C PRO A 53 6.18 -0.56 8.79
N ILE A 54 5.06 -0.04 9.29
CA ILE A 54 4.94 1.32 9.81
C ILE A 54 5.19 1.26 11.32
N LEU A 55 6.41 1.56 11.74
CA LEU A 55 6.80 1.54 13.14
C LEU A 55 6.35 2.82 13.84
N VAL A 56 5.71 2.69 15.01
CA VAL A 56 5.18 3.82 15.77
C VAL A 56 5.36 3.66 17.27
N LYS A 57 5.40 4.78 17.98
CA LYS A 57 5.31 4.83 19.45
C LYS A 57 3.89 5.12 19.90
N PRO A 58 3.51 4.72 21.11
CA PRO A 58 2.27 5.18 21.72
C PRO A 58 2.28 6.69 21.92
N ASP A 59 1.07 7.28 21.82
CA ASP A 59 0.78 8.66 22.16
C ASP A 59 1.57 9.72 21.36
N GLU A 60 1.90 9.41 20.10
CA GLU A 60 2.49 10.34 19.16
C GLU A 60 1.59 10.62 17.95
N THR A 61 2.06 11.50 17.07
CA THR A 61 1.43 11.73 15.77
C THR A 61 2.44 11.48 14.67
N THR A 62 2.24 10.40 13.93
CA THR A 62 3.09 9.96 12.83
C THR A 62 2.53 10.50 11.52
N LYS A 63 3.37 11.17 10.74
CA LYS A 63 3.00 11.66 9.40
C LYS A 63 3.25 10.55 8.37
N LEU A 64 2.18 9.98 7.83
CA LEU A 64 2.25 9.04 6.71
C LEU A 64 2.19 9.82 5.39
N ARG A 65 3.19 9.61 4.54
CA ARG A 65 3.22 10.16 3.18
C ARG A 65 2.94 9.02 2.21
N VAL A 66 1.79 9.05 1.57
CA VAL A 66 1.36 7.98 0.67
C VAL A 66 1.37 8.50 -0.75
N LEU A 67 2.07 7.78 -1.63
CA LEU A 67 2.15 8.06 -3.06
C LEU A 67 1.57 6.87 -3.82
N ASN A 68 0.59 7.13 -4.68
CA ASN A 68 0.14 6.14 -5.63
C ASN A 68 0.90 6.28 -6.96
N VAL A 69 1.93 5.44 -7.14
CA VAL A 69 2.67 5.33 -8.41
C VAL A 69 1.97 4.47 -9.47
N GLY A 70 0.87 3.81 -9.11
CA GLY A 70 0.15 2.88 -9.98
C GLY A 70 -0.89 3.57 -10.87
N ALA A 71 -1.53 2.78 -11.73
CA ALA A 71 -2.55 3.25 -12.67
C ALA A 71 -3.99 3.10 -12.14
N ARG A 72 -4.16 2.40 -11.02
CA ARG A 72 -5.47 2.22 -10.34
C ARG A 72 -5.61 3.17 -9.16
N THR A 73 -6.84 3.43 -8.73
CA THR A 73 -7.08 4.00 -7.41
C THR A 73 -6.68 3.00 -6.31
N VAL A 74 -6.06 3.49 -5.24
CA VAL A 74 -5.82 2.76 -4.00
C VAL A 74 -6.86 3.22 -2.98
N TYR A 75 -7.58 2.29 -2.36
CA TYR A 75 -8.49 2.56 -1.25
C TYR A 75 -7.75 2.26 0.06
N LEU A 76 -6.87 3.17 0.47
CA LEU A 76 -5.95 2.97 1.58
C LEU A 76 -6.72 2.92 2.90
N HIS A 77 -6.83 1.73 3.49
CA HIS A 77 -7.53 1.47 4.73
C HIS A 77 -6.55 1.15 5.86
N THR A 78 -6.74 1.75 7.04
CA THR A 78 -5.99 1.46 8.26
C THR A 78 -6.90 0.82 9.31
N HIS A 79 -6.48 -0.32 9.86
CA HIS A 79 -7.17 -0.96 10.99
C HIS A 79 -6.86 -0.20 12.29
N GLY A 80 -7.83 -0.18 13.21
CA GLY A 80 -7.67 0.36 14.57
C GLY A 80 -7.40 1.87 14.68
N HIS A 81 -7.13 2.55 13.58
CA HIS A 81 -6.72 3.95 13.53
C HIS A 81 -7.42 4.68 12.40
N HIS A 82 -7.83 5.92 12.66
CA HIS A 82 -8.45 6.80 11.68
C HIS A 82 -7.57 8.04 11.51
N PRO A 83 -6.69 8.09 10.51
CA PRO A 83 -5.84 9.24 10.31
C PRO A 83 -6.61 10.45 9.77
N THR A 84 -6.06 11.64 10.00
CA THR A 84 -6.58 12.91 9.48
C THR A 84 -5.79 13.35 8.25
N VAL A 85 -6.44 13.72 7.15
CA VAL A 85 -5.74 14.31 6.00
C VAL A 85 -5.16 15.67 6.34
N THR A 86 -3.89 15.87 6.02
CA THR A 86 -3.13 17.09 6.30
C THR A 86 -2.68 17.82 5.04
N ASP A 87 -2.32 17.09 3.98
CA ASP A 87 -1.94 17.66 2.70
C ASP A 87 -2.45 16.78 1.55
N LEU A 88 -2.80 17.42 0.43
CA LEU A 88 -3.16 16.77 -0.84
C LEU A 88 -2.17 17.23 -1.90
N ASP A 89 -1.48 16.29 -2.54
CA ASP A 89 -0.43 16.57 -3.53
C ASP A 89 0.70 17.49 -3.03
N GLY A 90 0.88 17.58 -1.72
CA GLY A 90 1.86 18.46 -1.05
C GLY A 90 1.33 19.85 -0.69
N TYR A 91 0.05 20.14 -0.96
CA TYR A 91 -0.61 21.37 -0.56
C TYR A 91 -1.36 21.18 0.77
N PRO A 92 -1.11 22.02 1.79
CA PRO A 92 -1.79 21.89 3.07
C PRO A 92 -3.31 22.07 2.95
N VAL A 93 -4.05 21.16 3.59
CA VAL A 93 -5.50 21.29 3.75
C VAL A 93 -5.78 22.24 4.93
N PRO A 94 -6.62 23.29 4.76
CA PRO A 94 -7.06 24.17 5.85
C PRO A 94 -7.59 23.37 7.03
N LYS A 95 -7.28 23.80 8.26
CA LYS A 95 -7.55 23.01 9.49
C LYS A 95 -9.02 22.62 9.64
N ASP A 96 -9.92 23.52 9.28
CA ASP A 96 -11.38 23.37 9.27
C ASP A 96 -11.92 22.46 8.16
N ALA A 97 -11.12 22.21 7.12
CA ALA A 97 -11.44 21.32 6.00
C ALA A 97 -10.76 19.94 6.09
N ARG A 98 -10.01 19.67 7.17
CA ARG A 98 -9.35 18.37 7.37
C ARG A 98 -10.37 17.30 7.73
N ILE A 99 -10.23 16.13 7.12
CA ILE A 99 -11.14 15.00 7.30
C ILE A 99 -10.41 13.84 7.97
N THR A 100 -11.04 13.27 8.99
CA THR A 100 -10.60 12.05 9.68
C THR A 100 -11.48 10.88 9.26
N ARG A 101 -10.90 9.78 8.80
CA ARG A 101 -11.61 8.56 8.36
C ARG A 101 -10.67 7.35 8.33
N ASP A 102 -11.22 6.15 8.19
CA ASP A 102 -10.46 4.90 8.08
C ASP A 102 -9.87 4.64 6.67
N THR A 103 -10.53 5.14 5.62
CA THR A 103 -10.20 4.78 4.23
C THR A 103 -10.06 6.03 3.36
N PHE A 104 -8.98 6.09 2.59
CA PHE A 104 -8.68 7.20 1.67
C PHE A 104 -8.53 6.71 0.23
N ASP A 105 -9.24 7.36 -0.68
CA ASP A 105 -9.08 7.17 -2.12
C ASP A 105 -7.85 7.94 -2.58
N VAL A 106 -6.87 7.24 -3.12
CA VAL A 106 -5.65 7.83 -3.69
C VAL A 106 -5.60 7.46 -5.16
N GLY A 107 -5.92 8.41 -6.03
CA GLY A 107 -5.88 8.23 -7.48
C GLY A 107 -4.46 8.12 -8.04
N PRO A 108 -4.31 7.70 -9.31
CA PRO A 108 -3.01 7.60 -9.98
C PRO A 108 -2.23 8.91 -9.94
N GLY A 109 -0.96 8.86 -9.50
CA GLY A 109 -0.07 10.03 -9.41
C GLY A 109 -0.33 10.96 -8.21
N GLN A 110 -1.38 10.71 -7.44
CA GLN A 110 -1.70 11.53 -6.28
C GLN A 110 -0.85 11.18 -5.06
N ARG A 111 -0.63 12.19 -4.22
CA ARG A 111 -0.05 12.05 -2.89
C ARG A 111 -1.06 12.49 -1.84
N VAL A 112 -1.13 11.75 -0.75
CA VAL A 112 -1.85 12.18 0.45
C VAL A 112 -0.92 12.11 1.65
N ASP A 113 -0.92 13.19 2.43
CA ASP A 113 -0.23 13.25 3.70
C ASP A 113 -1.27 13.09 4.83
N LEU A 114 -1.09 12.08 5.66
CA LEU A 114 -2.00 11.69 6.72
C LEU A 114 -1.34 11.84 8.09
N ALA A 115 -2.03 12.45 9.04
CA ALA A 115 -1.65 12.44 10.45
C ALA A 115 -2.28 11.23 11.14
N LEU A 116 -1.46 10.21 11.41
CA LEU A 116 -1.83 9.02 12.16
C LEU A 116 -1.55 9.27 13.64
N ARG A 117 -2.60 9.36 14.45
CA ARG A 117 -2.46 9.51 15.91
C ARG A 117 -2.49 8.14 16.56
N THR A 118 -1.50 7.83 17.38
CA THR A 118 -1.27 6.50 17.97
C THR A 118 -1.67 6.43 19.45
N GLY A 119 -2.76 7.12 19.81
CA GLY A 119 -3.34 7.09 21.16
C GLY A 119 -4.21 5.86 21.43
N ASN A 120 -4.98 5.90 22.51
CA ASN A 120 -5.89 4.81 22.90
C ASN A 120 -7.24 5.36 23.39
N ASP A 121 -7.97 6.05 22.52
CA ASP A 121 -9.28 6.62 22.88
C ASP A 121 -10.47 5.74 22.48
N GLY A 122 -10.23 4.63 21.78
CA GLY A 122 -11.26 3.68 21.37
C GLY A 122 -12.17 4.18 20.23
N PHE A 123 -11.92 5.37 19.68
CA PHE A 123 -12.70 5.94 18.58
C PHE A 123 -11.87 6.15 17.31
N TYR A 124 -10.77 6.88 17.43
CA TYR A 124 -9.87 7.16 16.30
C TYR A 124 -8.51 6.47 16.46
N ALA A 125 -8.24 5.89 17.63
CA ALA A 125 -7.07 5.06 17.87
C ALA A 125 -7.40 4.00 18.93
N ALA A 126 -7.19 2.73 18.57
CA ALA A 126 -7.48 1.56 19.39
C ALA A 126 -6.35 1.16 20.36
N GLY A 127 -5.26 1.94 20.39
CA GLY A 127 -4.12 1.70 21.26
C GLY A 127 -3.04 0.78 20.68
N PRO A 128 -2.02 0.46 21.49
CA PRO A 128 -0.88 -0.33 21.05
C PRO A 128 -1.24 -1.73 20.55
N GLY A 129 -0.64 -2.14 19.43
CA GLY A 129 -0.86 -3.44 18.80
C GLY A 129 -0.19 -3.57 17.43
N VAL A 130 -0.57 -4.61 16.69
CA VAL A 130 -0.25 -4.81 15.27
C VAL A 130 -1.52 -4.63 14.47
N TRP A 131 -1.58 -3.57 13.66
CA TRP A 131 -2.78 -3.16 12.94
C TRP A 131 -2.53 -3.15 11.44
N LEU A 132 -3.28 -3.92 10.66
CA LEU A 132 -3.07 -3.96 9.21
C LEU A 132 -3.40 -2.63 8.54
N MET A 133 -2.65 -2.31 7.49
CA MET A 133 -2.97 -1.26 6.53
C MET A 133 -2.89 -1.84 5.13
N HIS A 134 -3.89 -1.63 4.30
CA HIS A 134 -3.94 -2.23 2.97
C HIS A 134 -4.85 -1.47 2.01
N ASP A 135 -4.76 -1.78 0.72
CA ASP A 135 -5.81 -1.40 -0.22
C ASP A 135 -7.08 -2.24 0.01
N HIS A 136 -8.21 -1.56 0.11
CA HIS A 136 -9.50 -2.20 0.30
C HIS A 136 -10.15 -2.67 -1.02
N ALA A 137 -9.50 -2.48 -2.17
CA ALA A 137 -9.87 -3.20 -3.40
C ALA A 137 -9.54 -4.70 -3.26
N GLN A 138 -10.56 -5.54 -3.32
CA GLN A 138 -10.43 -6.98 -3.06
C GLN A 138 -9.34 -7.71 -3.87
N PRO A 139 -9.11 -7.43 -5.17
CA PRO A 139 -8.00 -8.05 -5.91
C PRO A 139 -6.63 -7.65 -5.36
N ALA A 140 -6.48 -6.40 -4.91
CA ALA A 140 -5.23 -5.87 -4.39
C ALA A 140 -4.82 -6.49 -3.06
N ALA A 141 -5.76 -7.12 -2.37
CA ALA A 141 -5.52 -7.89 -1.17
C ALA A 141 -5.02 -9.33 -1.42
N SER A 142 -4.53 -9.64 -2.63
CA SER A 142 -4.17 -11.01 -3.03
C SER A 142 -2.87 -11.09 -3.84
N ASN A 143 -2.28 -12.28 -3.87
CA ASN A 143 -1.24 -12.67 -4.82
C ASN A 143 -1.80 -13.70 -5.78
N LYS A 144 -1.97 -13.34 -7.05
CA LYS A 144 -2.58 -14.20 -8.08
C LYS A 144 -3.94 -14.77 -7.64
N GLY A 145 -4.74 -13.96 -6.94
CA GLY A 145 -6.07 -14.33 -6.43
C GLY A 145 -6.10 -15.06 -5.09
N ILE A 146 -4.95 -15.34 -4.46
CA ILE A 146 -4.88 -15.97 -3.14
C ILE A 146 -4.60 -14.91 -2.07
N ASN A 147 -5.47 -14.83 -1.05
CA ASN A 147 -5.34 -13.93 0.10
C ASN A 147 -4.72 -14.67 1.30
N PRO A 148 -3.92 -13.99 2.16
CA PRO A 148 -3.48 -12.60 2.05
C PRO A 148 -2.34 -12.40 1.05
N GLY A 149 -2.28 -11.23 0.43
CA GLY A 149 -1.26 -10.85 -0.53
C GLY A 149 -1.35 -9.38 -0.93
N GLY A 150 -0.45 -8.93 -1.80
CA GLY A 150 -0.52 -7.59 -2.38
C GLY A 150 0.01 -6.48 -1.49
N ASP A 151 -0.60 -5.30 -1.54
CA ASP A 151 -0.13 -4.07 -0.89
C ASP A 151 -0.55 -3.91 0.58
N HIS A 152 -0.60 -5.03 1.31
CA HIS A 152 -0.75 -5.02 2.77
C HIS A 152 0.57 -4.67 3.46
N THR A 153 0.47 -4.01 4.60
CA THR A 153 1.51 -3.90 5.63
C THR A 153 0.84 -3.82 7.01
N ALA A 154 1.60 -3.51 8.06
CA ALA A 154 1.10 -3.28 9.39
C ALA A 154 1.67 -1.99 10.00
N ILE A 155 0.83 -1.30 10.79
CA ILE A 155 1.22 -0.35 11.82
C ILE A 155 1.60 -1.18 13.04
N VAL A 156 2.85 -1.07 13.47
CA VAL A 156 3.45 -1.90 14.52
C VAL A 156 3.94 -0.97 15.61
N TYR A 157 3.35 -1.12 16.79
CA TYR A 157 3.77 -0.35 17.95
C TYR A 157 5.10 -0.87 18.52
N ASP A 158 5.90 0.02 19.11
CA ASP A 158 7.07 -0.35 19.91
C ASP A 158 6.70 -1.43 20.95
N GLY A 159 7.48 -2.51 21.00
CA GLY A 159 7.22 -3.68 21.84
C GLY A 159 6.35 -4.78 21.20
N PHE A 160 5.81 -4.54 20.00
CA PHE A 160 5.06 -5.53 19.20
C PHE A 160 5.85 -6.00 17.96
N MET A 161 7.17 -5.80 17.96
CA MET A 161 8.07 -6.34 16.96
C MET A 161 8.92 -7.43 17.61
N GLY A 162 8.91 -8.64 17.05
CA GLY A 162 9.74 -9.75 17.47
C GLY A 162 11.23 -9.53 17.21
N GLU A 163 12.08 -10.30 17.90
CA GLU A 163 13.54 -10.28 17.69
C GLU A 163 13.95 -10.73 16.28
N ASP A 164 13.09 -11.48 15.59
CA ASP A 164 13.26 -11.92 14.21
C ASP A 164 12.88 -10.85 13.16
N GLY A 165 12.43 -9.67 13.62
CA GLY A 165 12.03 -8.55 12.77
C GLY A 165 10.65 -8.72 12.12
N LEU A 166 9.79 -9.57 12.71
CA LEU A 166 8.39 -9.72 12.33
C LEU A 166 7.46 -9.26 13.46
N PRO A 167 6.30 -8.64 13.14
CA PRO A 167 5.27 -8.30 14.14
C PRO A 167 4.60 -9.53 14.77
#